data_AF-A0A451B6R6-F1
#
_entry.id   AF-A0A451B6R6-F1
#
_cell.length_a   1.000
_cell.length_b   1.000
_cell.length_c   1.000
_cell.angle_alpha   90.00
_cell.angle_beta   90.00
_cell.angle_gamma   90.00
#
_symmetry.space_group_name_H-M   'P 1'
#
loop_
_entity.id
_entity.type
_entity.pdbx_description
1 polymer ?
#
loop_
_entity_poly.entity_id
_entity_poly.type
_entity_poly.pdbx_seq_one_letter_code
_entity_poly.pdbx_strand_id
1 'polypeptide(L)'
;TFSYGAMAYSGRDFHPANESPSRAHGFCKIGSSSNRVGYVSVAGMRDKELYAQILGIHKSWRVADVELKEPTGEVEVFVERKPGVQQTCPIYGDASSGYDKRRRRWRHLDTCQYKTILVADVPRVQCKKHGVVMVKVPWAEPGSRFSVLFEALVINWLKEASTQAVSRQLELSWNAIDGIMQRAVKRGMARRASLDPKHIGVD
;
A
#
# COMPACT_ATOMS: atom_id res chain seq x y z
N THR A 1 21.06 -42.50 12.82
CA THR A 1 20.44 -43.32 11.76
C THR A 1 18.97 -43.48 12.10
N PHE A 2 18.07 -42.76 11.41
CA PHE A 2 16.60 -42.95 11.33
C PHE A 2 16.07 -41.72 10.56
N SER A 3 16.03 -41.78 9.23
CA SER A 3 14.93 -42.27 8.36
C SER A 3 13.82 -41.24 8.16
N TYR A 4 13.78 -40.73 6.92
CA TYR A 4 12.67 -40.00 6.29
C TYR A 4 11.36 -40.81 6.34
N GLY A 5 10.24 -40.11 6.48
CA GLY A 5 8.89 -40.64 6.27
C GLY A 5 8.07 -39.67 5.42
N ALA A 6 8.00 -39.95 4.11
CA ALA A 6 7.11 -39.29 3.18
C ALA A 6 5.70 -39.91 3.30
N MET A 7 4.66 -39.08 3.42
CA MET A 7 3.27 -39.51 3.26
C MET A 7 2.81 -39.26 1.83
N ALA A 8 2.59 -40.35 1.10
CA ALA A 8 1.91 -40.39 -0.18
C ALA A 8 0.39 -40.42 0.06
N TYR A 9 -0.36 -39.58 -0.67
CA TYR A 9 -1.80 -39.74 -0.84
C TYR A 9 -2.05 -40.44 -2.18
N SER A 10 -2.74 -41.59 -2.12
CA SER A 10 -3.15 -42.38 -3.27
C SER A 10 -4.68 -42.53 -3.30
N GLY A 11 -5.22 -42.57 -4.53
CA GLY A 11 -6.56 -43.03 -4.84
C GLY A 11 -7.55 -41.91 -5.22
N ARG A 12 -8.42 -42.08 -6.20
CA ARG A 12 -8.64 -43.20 -7.12
C ARG A 12 -9.63 -42.72 -8.19
N ASP A 13 -9.47 -43.26 -9.39
CA ASP A 13 -10.24 -43.04 -10.61
C ASP A 13 -11.74 -43.35 -10.48
N PHE A 14 -12.59 -42.57 -11.16
CA PHE A 14 -13.99 -42.94 -11.46
C PHE A 14 -14.42 -42.39 -12.84
N HIS A 15 -14.56 -43.30 -13.79
CA HIS A 15 -15.40 -43.26 -15.01
C HIS A 15 -15.52 -44.73 -15.49
N PRO A 16 -16.47 -45.14 -16.36
CA PRO A 16 -17.45 -44.36 -17.13
C PRO A 16 -18.89 -44.94 -17.11
N ALA A 17 -19.85 -44.22 -17.70
CA ALA A 17 -20.97 -44.86 -18.39
C ALA A 17 -21.47 -43.94 -19.52
N ASN A 18 -21.77 -44.58 -20.63
CA ASN A 18 -22.00 -44.10 -21.98
C ASN A 18 -23.51 -43.99 -22.21
N GLU A 19 -24.02 -42.92 -22.85
CA GLU A 19 -25.28 -42.97 -23.60
C GLU A 19 -25.42 -41.74 -24.51
N SER A 20 -25.40 -42.00 -25.81
CA SER A 20 -25.87 -41.10 -26.89
C SER A 20 -27.37 -41.34 -27.11
N PRO A 21 -28.16 -40.37 -27.60
CA PRO A 21 -28.34 -40.32 -29.06
C PRO A 21 -28.63 -38.93 -29.71
N SER A 22 -28.23 -38.85 -30.98
CA SER A 22 -28.87 -38.18 -32.13
C SER A 22 -29.21 -36.67 -32.14
N ARG A 23 -28.48 -35.98 -33.03
CA ARG A 23 -28.92 -34.99 -34.05
C ARG A 23 -30.02 -33.98 -33.70
N ALA A 24 -29.63 -32.70 -33.64
CA ALA A 24 -30.27 -31.63 -34.41
C ALA A 24 -29.28 -30.47 -34.64
N HIS A 25 -29.18 -30.03 -35.89
CA HIS A 25 -28.36 -28.90 -36.32
C HIS A 25 -28.92 -27.58 -35.77
N GLY A 26 -28.06 -26.81 -35.11
CA GLY A 26 -28.36 -25.44 -34.67
C GLY A 26 -27.06 -24.68 -34.48
N PHE A 27 -26.46 -24.21 -35.58
CA PHE A 27 -25.36 -23.25 -35.55
C PHE A 27 -25.89 -21.92 -34.99
N CYS A 28 -25.89 -21.78 -33.66
CA CYS A 28 -26.06 -20.50 -33.00
C CYS A 28 -24.69 -19.80 -33.04
N LYS A 29 -24.58 -18.73 -33.84
CA LYS A 29 -23.40 -17.86 -33.82
C LYS A 29 -23.23 -17.33 -32.39
N ILE A 30 -22.18 -17.77 -31.71
CA ILE A 30 -21.72 -17.16 -30.46
C ILE A 30 -21.21 -15.77 -30.84
N GLY A 31 -22.09 -14.78 -30.73
CA GLY A 31 -21.72 -13.37 -30.77
C GLY A 31 -20.69 -13.12 -29.68
N SER A 32 -19.65 -12.37 -30.02
CA SER A 32 -18.57 -12.03 -29.11
C SER A 32 -19.13 -11.45 -27.80
N SER A 33 -18.91 -12.17 -26.71
CA SER A 33 -19.10 -11.62 -25.37
C SER A 33 -18.05 -10.52 -25.18
N SER A 34 -18.47 -9.30 -25.49
CA SER A 34 -17.78 -8.09 -25.01
C SER A 34 -17.61 -8.24 -23.51
N ASN A 35 -16.38 -8.51 -23.08
CA ASN A 35 -15.95 -8.53 -21.69
C ASN A 35 -16.04 -7.08 -21.17
N ARG A 36 -17.26 -6.62 -20.93
CA ARG A 36 -17.52 -5.35 -20.28
C ARG A 36 -17.31 -5.61 -18.80
N VAL A 37 -16.12 -5.29 -18.30
CA VAL A 37 -15.84 -5.15 -16.87
C VAL A 37 -16.87 -4.15 -16.35
N GLY A 38 -17.93 -4.68 -15.75
CA GLY A 38 -19.03 -3.88 -15.22
C GLY A 38 -18.55 -3.21 -13.95
N TYR A 39 -18.36 -1.90 -14.01
CA TYR A 39 -18.24 -1.09 -12.80
C TYR A 39 -19.61 -1.15 -12.10
N VAL A 40 -19.68 -1.83 -10.96
CA VAL A 40 -20.87 -1.77 -10.10
C VAL A 40 -20.90 -0.39 -9.46
N SER A 41 -21.52 0.57 -10.15
CA SER A 41 -21.87 1.86 -9.57
C SER A 41 -23.02 1.64 -8.60
N VAL A 42 -22.71 1.35 -7.34
CA VAL A 42 -23.69 1.34 -6.25
C VAL A 42 -24.02 2.80 -5.92
N ALA A 43 -25.11 3.31 -6.50
CA ALA A 43 -25.63 4.62 -6.13
C ALA A 43 -25.92 4.67 -4.62
N GLY A 44 -25.11 5.42 -3.86
CA GLY A 44 -25.31 5.68 -2.43
C GLY A 44 -24.13 5.36 -1.49
N MET A 45 -23.01 4.81 -1.98
CA MET A 45 -21.83 4.61 -1.12
C MET A 45 -21.11 5.94 -0.87
N ARG A 46 -20.91 6.30 0.41
CA ARG A 46 -20.07 7.44 0.84
C ARG A 46 -18.63 7.00 1.05
N ASP A 47 -18.10 6.31 0.05
CA ASP A 47 -16.75 5.74 0.03
C ASP A 47 -15.67 6.79 0.31
N LYS A 48 -15.77 7.98 -0.29
CA LYS A 48 -14.80 9.07 -0.09
C LYS A 48 -14.75 9.54 1.37
N GLU A 49 -15.92 9.67 2.00
CA GLU A 49 -16.03 10.07 3.42
C GLU A 49 -15.50 8.98 4.34
N LEU A 50 -15.84 7.72 4.06
CA LEU A 50 -15.33 6.55 4.77
C LEU A 50 -13.80 6.51 4.71
N TYR A 51 -13.21 6.57 3.52
CA TYR A 51 -11.76 6.55 3.34
C TYR A 51 -11.08 7.78 3.96
N ALA A 52 -11.68 8.97 3.86
CA ALA A 52 -11.16 10.15 4.53
C ALA A 52 -11.10 9.97 6.05
N GLN A 53 -12.12 9.36 6.64
CA GLN A 53 -12.21 9.11 8.09
C GLN A 53 -11.22 8.03 8.54
N ILE A 54 -11.21 6.84 7.92
CA ILE A 54 -10.35 5.73 8.37
C ILE A 54 -8.87 6.02 8.12
N LEU A 55 -8.52 6.73 7.05
CA LEU A 55 -7.13 7.11 6.76
C LEU A 55 -6.68 8.34 7.55
N GLY A 56 -7.58 8.98 8.30
CA GLY A 56 -7.31 10.22 9.02
C GLY A 56 -6.91 11.36 8.08
N ILE A 57 -7.40 11.40 6.84
CA ILE A 57 -7.12 12.46 5.89
C ILE A 57 -8.09 13.62 6.16
N HIS A 58 -7.58 14.63 6.85
CA HIS A 58 -8.32 15.83 7.21
C HIS A 58 -7.47 17.09 6.97
N LYS A 59 -8.03 18.27 7.28
CA LYS A 59 -7.39 19.60 7.13
C LYS A 59 -7.10 19.94 5.67
N SER A 60 -5.82 20.06 5.31
CA SER A 60 -5.33 20.56 4.03
C SER A 60 -5.44 19.57 2.87
N TRP A 61 -5.85 18.33 3.15
CA TRP A 61 -6.02 17.27 2.16
C TRP A 61 -7.47 16.75 2.20
N ARG A 62 -7.92 16.19 1.07
CA ARG A 62 -9.21 15.50 0.93
C ARG A 62 -9.06 14.29 0.02
N VAL A 63 -9.91 13.28 0.21
CA VAL A 63 -10.06 12.19 -0.74
C VAL A 63 -10.86 12.72 -1.93
N ALA A 64 -10.24 12.73 -3.10
CA ALA A 64 -10.84 13.16 -4.36
C ALA A 64 -11.69 12.03 -4.95
N ASP A 65 -11.14 10.81 -4.92
CA ASP A 65 -11.76 9.64 -5.53
C ASP A 65 -11.24 8.34 -4.93
N VAL A 66 -11.99 7.27 -5.13
CA VAL A 66 -11.63 5.91 -4.71
C VAL A 66 -11.96 4.96 -5.85
N GLU A 67 -10.95 4.23 -6.33
CA GLU A 67 -11.12 3.24 -7.38
C GLU A 67 -10.76 1.84 -6.85
N LEU A 68 -11.73 0.93 -6.91
CA LEU A 68 -11.49 -0.49 -6.66
C LEU A 68 -11.01 -1.16 -7.95
N LYS A 69 -9.82 -1.76 -7.91
CA LYS A 69 -9.22 -2.53 -8.99
C LYS A 69 -9.27 -4.01 -8.64
N GLU A 70 -10.44 -4.61 -8.86
CA GLU A 70 -10.68 -6.04 -8.59
C GLU A 70 -9.66 -6.97 -9.24
N PRO A 71 -9.23 -6.80 -10.52
CA PRO A 71 -8.31 -7.74 -11.15
C PRO A 71 -6.93 -7.80 -10.49
N THR A 72 -6.49 -6.71 -9.87
CA THR A 72 -5.18 -6.62 -9.21
C THR A 72 -5.28 -6.74 -7.68
N GLY A 73 -6.50 -6.81 -7.13
CA GLY A 73 -6.71 -6.81 -5.68
C GLY A 73 -6.24 -5.51 -5.01
N GLU A 74 -6.42 -4.36 -5.66
CA GLU A 74 -5.99 -3.06 -5.14
C GLU A 74 -7.16 -2.08 -4.98
N VAL A 75 -7.08 -1.20 -3.97
CA VAL A 75 -7.92 -0.01 -3.87
C VAL A 75 -7.02 1.21 -4.00
N GLU A 76 -7.23 2.01 -5.04
CA GLU A 76 -6.53 3.28 -5.21
C GLU A 76 -7.35 4.41 -4.59
N VAL A 77 -6.79 5.07 -3.59
CA VAL A 77 -7.40 6.26 -2.97
C VAL A 77 -6.67 7.48 -3.49
N PHE A 78 -7.36 8.28 -4.29
CA PHE A 78 -6.83 9.54 -4.82
C PHE A 78 -7.00 10.63 -3.78
N VAL A 79 -5.88 11.21 -3.37
CA VAL A 79 -5.82 12.24 -2.34
C VAL A 79 -5.29 13.52 -2.98
N GLU A 80 -6.02 14.61 -2.78
CA GLU A 80 -5.64 15.90 -3.29
C GLU A 80 -5.60 16.96 -2.21
N ARG A 81 -4.80 17.98 -2.45
CA ARG A 81 -4.69 19.11 -1.53
C ARG A 81 -5.86 20.06 -1.75
N LYS A 82 -6.43 20.59 -0.66
CA LYS A 82 -7.48 21.60 -0.74
C LYS A 82 -6.95 22.90 -1.37
N PRO A 83 -7.76 23.59 -2.18
CA PRO A 83 -7.38 24.89 -2.73
C PRO A 83 -7.17 25.91 -1.61
N GLY A 84 -6.37 26.95 -1.88
CA GLY A 84 -6.11 28.04 -0.93
C GLY A 84 -5.13 27.74 0.21
N VAL A 85 -4.59 26.53 0.32
CA VAL A 85 -3.60 26.19 1.36
C VAL A 85 -2.22 26.75 0.98
N GLN A 86 -1.69 27.67 1.79
CA GLN A 86 -0.36 28.27 1.58
C GLN A 86 0.74 27.20 1.52
N GLN A 87 1.66 27.37 0.57
CA GLN A 87 2.79 26.47 0.34
C GLN A 87 3.96 26.90 1.22
N THR A 88 4.49 25.99 2.04
CA THR A 88 5.62 26.26 2.93
C THR A 88 6.77 25.30 2.68
N CYS A 89 7.99 25.76 2.95
CA CYS A 89 9.17 24.92 2.91
C CYS A 89 9.05 23.82 3.98
N PRO A 90 9.19 22.52 3.65
CA PRO A 90 9.10 21.43 4.63
C PRO A 90 10.22 21.42 5.68
N ILE A 91 11.30 22.17 5.45
CA ILE A 91 12.49 22.20 6.32
C ILE A 91 12.46 23.44 7.23
N TYR A 92 12.24 24.65 6.69
CA TYR A 92 12.22 25.89 7.47
C TYR A 92 10.83 26.40 7.86
N GLY A 93 9.77 26.00 7.15
CA GLY A 93 8.41 26.48 7.40
C GLY A 93 8.04 27.80 6.69
N ASP A 94 8.99 28.49 6.07
CA ASP A 94 8.73 29.76 5.36
C ASP A 94 7.78 29.59 4.17
N ALA A 95 6.92 30.59 3.94
CA ALA A 95 6.09 30.68 2.74
C ALA A 95 6.99 30.66 1.49
N SER A 96 6.67 29.76 0.56
CA SER A 96 7.47 29.52 -0.66
C SER A 96 6.56 29.50 -1.88
N SER A 97 7.07 29.98 -3.03
CA SER A 97 6.31 29.90 -4.27
C SER A 97 6.16 28.44 -4.73
N GLY A 98 5.02 28.14 -5.36
CA GLY A 98 4.82 26.85 -6.02
C GLY A 98 5.77 26.71 -7.21
N TYR A 99 6.30 25.51 -7.42
CA TYR A 99 7.14 25.16 -8.57
C TYR A 99 6.36 24.28 -9.55
N ASP A 100 6.15 23.01 -9.21
CA ASP A 100 5.32 22.07 -9.97
C ASP A 100 4.64 21.08 -9.03
N LYS A 101 3.96 20.06 -9.59
CA LYS A 101 3.39 18.95 -8.83
C LYS A 101 3.90 17.63 -9.41
N ARG A 102 4.13 16.64 -8.55
CA ARG A 102 4.57 15.29 -8.96
C ARG A 102 3.63 14.25 -8.37
N ARG A 103 3.09 13.39 -9.23
CA ARG A 103 2.29 12.24 -8.81
C ARG A 103 3.16 11.26 -8.04
N ARG A 104 2.69 10.84 -6.87
CA ARG A 104 3.33 9.81 -6.04
C ARG A 104 2.30 8.80 -5.58
N ARG A 105 2.80 7.59 -5.31
CA ARG A 105 2.03 6.44 -4.84
C ARG A 105 2.64 5.92 -3.55
N TRP A 106 1.80 5.60 -2.57
CA TRP A 106 2.23 4.95 -1.33
C TRP A 106 1.39 3.73 -1.04
N ARG A 107 2.05 2.66 -0.61
CA ARG A 107 1.38 1.49 -0.06
C ARG A 107 0.93 1.78 1.39
N HIS A 108 -0.36 1.60 1.65
CA HIS A 108 -0.98 1.70 2.97
C HIS A 108 -1.36 0.32 3.52
N LEU A 109 -1.95 0.26 4.71
CA LEU A 109 -2.54 -0.97 5.27
C LEU A 109 -3.65 -1.51 4.37
N ASP A 110 -3.87 -2.82 4.41
CA ASP A 110 -4.92 -3.46 3.61
C ASP A 110 -6.31 -3.11 4.11
N THR A 111 -7.20 -2.84 3.16
CA THR A 111 -8.63 -2.66 3.43
C THR A 111 -9.37 -3.88 2.90
N CYS A 112 -9.98 -4.67 3.78
CA CYS A 112 -10.77 -5.84 3.39
C CYS A 112 -10.05 -6.81 2.43
N GLN A 113 -8.77 -7.09 2.69
CA GLN A 113 -7.87 -7.92 1.85
C GLN A 113 -7.40 -7.26 0.53
N TYR A 114 -7.82 -6.03 0.25
CA TYR A 114 -7.32 -5.27 -0.90
C TYR A 114 -6.14 -4.39 -0.52
N LYS A 115 -5.12 -4.38 -1.39
CA LYS A 115 -3.97 -3.50 -1.25
C LYS A 115 -4.37 -2.05 -1.41
N THR A 116 -4.38 -1.29 -0.32
CA THR A 116 -4.68 0.13 -0.39
C THR A 116 -3.46 0.92 -0.85
N ILE A 117 -3.60 1.63 -1.97
CA ILE A 117 -2.60 2.50 -2.56
C ILE A 117 -3.09 3.94 -2.50
N LEU A 118 -2.37 4.79 -1.76
CA LEU A 118 -2.63 6.22 -1.76
C LEU A 118 -1.95 6.86 -2.97
N VAL A 119 -2.69 7.61 -3.77
CA VAL A 119 -2.19 8.33 -4.94
C VAL A 119 -2.40 9.82 -4.72
N ALA A 120 -1.35 10.64 -4.81
CA ALA A 120 -1.49 12.08 -4.67
C ALA A 120 -0.53 12.85 -5.58
N ASP A 121 -1.00 13.98 -6.11
CA ASP A 121 -0.17 14.95 -6.81
C ASP A 121 0.43 15.92 -5.79
N VAL A 122 1.68 15.65 -5.38
CA VAL A 122 2.35 16.40 -4.31
C VAL A 122 3.03 17.64 -4.89
N PRO A 123 2.72 18.85 -4.38
CA PRO A 123 3.42 20.07 -4.79
C PRO A 123 4.90 20.05 -4.40
N ARG A 124 5.72 20.58 -5.28
CA ARG A 124 7.08 21.02 -4.99
C ARG A 124 7.11 22.54 -4.94
N VAL A 125 7.91 23.08 -4.03
CA VAL A 125 8.03 24.51 -3.77
C VAL A 125 9.46 24.95 -4.02
N GLN A 126 9.63 26.16 -4.54
CA GLN A 126 10.94 26.78 -4.71
C GLN A 126 11.31 27.51 -3.41
N CYS A 127 12.10 26.88 -2.56
CA CYS A 127 12.66 27.53 -1.38
C CYS A 127 13.96 28.25 -1.75
N LYS A 128 14.12 29.51 -1.31
CA LYS A 128 15.34 30.29 -1.56
C LYS A 128 16.60 29.64 -0.97
N LYS A 129 16.48 28.93 0.15
CA LYS A 129 17.61 28.30 0.87
C LYS A 129 17.89 26.85 0.43
N HIS A 130 16.85 26.10 0.07
CA HIS A 130 16.94 24.65 -0.18
C HIS A 130 16.67 24.25 -1.63
N GLY A 131 16.39 25.21 -2.52
CA GLY A 131 15.98 24.93 -3.89
C GLY A 131 14.59 24.31 -3.98
N VAL A 132 14.38 23.45 -4.99
CA VAL A 132 13.09 22.78 -5.24
C VAL A 132 12.92 21.62 -4.25
N VAL A 133 11.97 21.76 -3.33
CA VAL A 133 11.68 20.76 -2.29
C VAL A 133 10.22 20.34 -2.32
N MET A 134 9.96 19.06 -2.03
CA MET A 134 8.61 18.50 -2.00
C MET A 134 7.93 18.75 -0.66
N VAL A 135 6.67 19.19 -0.67
CA VAL A 135 5.92 19.42 0.57
C VAL A 135 5.70 18.10 1.32
N LYS A 136 5.73 18.15 2.65
CA LYS A 136 5.44 17.01 3.52
C LYS A 136 3.97 16.58 3.36
N VAL A 137 3.75 15.29 3.18
CA VAL A 137 2.43 14.65 3.28
C VAL A 137 2.24 14.12 4.71
N PRO A 138 1.00 14.13 5.25
CA PRO A 138 0.79 13.73 6.64
C PRO A 138 0.88 12.21 6.86
N TRP A 139 0.68 11.40 5.83
CA TRP A 139 0.63 9.92 5.94
C TRP A 139 1.96 9.21 5.66
N ALA A 140 3.00 9.89 5.16
CA ALA A 140 4.25 9.25 4.75
C ALA A 140 5.47 10.12 5.04
N GLU A 141 6.60 9.47 5.30
CA GLU A 141 7.87 10.16 5.48
C GLU A 141 8.46 10.64 4.15
N PRO A 142 9.27 11.72 4.17
CA PRO A 142 9.98 12.19 3.00
C PRO A 142 10.75 11.06 2.30
N GLY A 143 10.48 10.87 1.01
CA GLY A 143 11.15 9.84 0.19
C GLY A 143 10.54 8.44 0.28
N SER A 144 9.73 8.12 1.31
CA SER A 144 9.13 6.79 1.44
C SER A 144 8.09 6.52 0.34
N ARG A 145 7.94 5.24 -0.02
CA ARG A 145 6.87 4.68 -0.86
C ARG A 145 5.80 3.98 -0.02
N PHE A 146 5.90 4.08 1.29
CA PHE A 146 5.00 3.47 2.26
C PHE A 146 4.44 4.54 3.18
N SER A 147 3.21 4.32 3.64
CA SER A 147 2.66 5.15 4.72
C SER A 147 3.35 4.85 6.06
N VAL A 148 3.34 5.82 6.98
CA VAL A 148 3.92 5.66 8.33
C VAL A 148 3.28 4.47 9.07
N LEU A 149 1.96 4.30 8.96
CA LEU A 149 1.24 3.19 9.58
C LEU A 149 1.64 1.83 8.98
N PHE A 150 1.85 1.77 7.67
CA PHE A 150 2.34 0.55 7.03
C PHE A 150 3.78 0.24 7.46
N GLU A 151 4.67 1.23 7.52
CA GLU A 151 6.02 1.04 8.06
C GLU A 151 5.98 0.52 9.50
N ALA A 152 5.09 1.04 10.34
CA ALA A 152 4.93 0.57 11.72
C ALA A 152 4.50 -0.90 11.78
N LEU A 153 3.57 -1.33 10.92
CA LEU A 153 3.18 -2.73 10.80
C LEU A 153 4.38 -3.62 10.44
N VAL A 154 5.17 -3.21 9.43
CA VAL A 154 6.37 -3.96 9.01
C VAL A 154 7.37 -4.09 10.15
N ILE A 155 7.66 -3.00 10.88
CA ILE A 155 8.58 -3.03 12.02
C ILE A 155 8.06 -3.93 13.14
N ASN A 156 6.75 -3.95 13.41
CA ASN A 156 6.18 -4.87 14.40
C ASN A 156 6.38 -6.33 13.97
N TRP A 157 6.13 -6.66 12.70
CA TRP A 157 6.38 -8.00 12.18
C TRP A 157 7.85 -8.41 12.23
N LEU A 158 8.78 -7.49 11.97
CA LEU A 158 10.23 -7.77 12.05
C LEU A 158 10.72 -8.05 13.47
N LYS A 159 9.95 -7.70 14.51
CA LYS A 159 10.27 -8.08 15.89
C LYS A 159 9.88 -9.52 16.20
N GLU A 160 8.87 -10.04 15.52
CA GLU A 160 8.28 -11.35 15.81
C GLU A 160 8.71 -12.43 14.81
N ALA A 161 9.18 -12.06 13.62
CA ALA A 161 9.44 -12.98 12.53
C ALA A 161 10.70 -12.63 11.73
N SER A 162 11.24 -13.63 11.02
CA SER A 162 12.39 -13.42 10.14
C SER A 162 12.05 -12.52 8.95
N THR A 163 13.03 -11.78 8.44
CA THR A 163 12.89 -10.90 7.27
C THR A 163 12.26 -11.60 6.06
N GLN A 164 12.56 -12.89 5.85
CA GLN A 164 12.00 -13.68 4.75
C GLN A 164 10.52 -14.04 4.99
N ALA A 165 10.12 -14.31 6.23
CA ALA A 165 8.71 -14.50 6.58
C ALA A 165 7.92 -13.21 6.37
N VAL A 166 8.44 -12.07 6.83
CA VAL A 166 7.82 -10.75 6.63
C VAL A 166 7.72 -10.38 5.15
N SER A 167 8.77 -10.64 4.37
CA SER A 167 8.79 -10.42 2.92
C SER A 167 7.69 -11.19 2.20
N ARG A 168 7.49 -12.47 2.53
CA ARG A 168 6.43 -13.30 1.97
C ARG A 168 5.04 -12.85 2.42
N GLN A 169 4.89 -12.56 3.72
CA GLN A 169 3.59 -12.22 4.31
C GLN A 169 3.05 -10.87 3.83
N LEU A 170 3.93 -9.87 3.66
CA LEU A 170 3.54 -8.49 3.29
C LEU A 170 3.85 -8.16 1.82
N GLU A 171 4.34 -9.14 1.06
CA GLU A 171 4.73 -9.03 -0.34
C GLU A 171 5.70 -7.87 -0.62
N LEU A 172 6.76 -7.80 0.19
CA LEU A 172 7.77 -6.74 0.11
C LEU A 172 9.09 -7.29 -0.40
N SER A 173 9.76 -6.50 -1.25
CA SER A 173 11.15 -6.78 -1.63
C SER A 173 12.10 -6.52 -0.46
N TRP A 174 13.25 -7.20 -0.46
CA TRP A 174 14.27 -7.01 0.55
C TRP A 174 14.71 -5.53 0.68
N ASN A 175 14.91 -4.84 -0.45
CA ASN A 175 15.27 -3.41 -0.47
C ASN A 175 14.19 -2.53 0.18
N ALA A 176 12.91 -2.88 0.04
CA ALA A 176 11.83 -2.16 0.69
C ALA A 176 11.88 -2.33 2.20
N ILE A 177 12.09 -3.57 2.66
CA ILE A 177 12.19 -3.90 4.09
C ILE A 177 13.40 -3.22 4.72
N ASP A 178 14.59 -3.34 4.11
CA ASP A 178 15.80 -2.67 4.60
C ASP A 178 15.59 -1.17 4.68
N GLY A 179 15.05 -0.54 3.63
CA GLY A 179 14.76 0.90 3.66
C GLY A 179 13.82 1.31 4.81
N ILE A 180 12.80 0.51 5.12
CA ILE A 180 11.90 0.74 6.26
C ILE A 180 12.67 0.59 7.59
N MET A 181 13.48 -0.45 7.71
CA MET A 181 14.30 -0.72 8.89
C MET A 181 15.29 0.42 9.16
N GLN A 182 16.03 0.88 8.15
CA GLN A 182 16.98 1.99 8.28
C GLN A 182 16.29 3.28 8.75
N ARG A 183 15.11 3.60 8.21
CA ARG A 183 14.32 4.75 8.68
C ARG A 183 13.87 4.57 10.12
N ALA A 184 13.39 3.39 10.49
CA ALA A 184 12.97 3.11 11.85
C ALA A 184 14.12 3.22 12.86
N VAL A 185 15.31 2.69 12.53
CA VAL A 185 16.53 2.82 13.34
C VAL A 185 16.93 4.28 13.47
N LYS A 186 16.98 5.04 12.37
CA LYS A 186 17.29 6.47 12.39
C LYS A 186 16.35 7.24 13.32
N ARG A 187 15.04 6.94 13.28
CA ARG A 187 14.04 7.54 14.20
C ARG A 187 14.27 7.10 15.64
N GLY A 188 14.59 5.83 15.88
CA GLY A 188 14.87 5.29 17.21
C GLY A 188 16.09 5.93 17.84
N MET A 189 17.19 6.06 17.09
CA MET A 189 18.42 6.71 17.52
C MET A 189 18.19 8.19 17.84
N ALA A 190 17.43 8.91 17.01
CA ALA A 190 17.09 10.32 17.26
C ALA A 190 16.24 10.54 18.53
N ARG A 191 15.49 9.53 18.99
CA ARG A 191 14.69 9.60 20.22
C ARG A 191 15.44 9.14 21.46
N ARG A 192 16.53 8.38 21.31
CA ARG A 192 17.27 7.80 22.43
C ARG A 192 17.99 8.93 23.16
N ALA A 193 17.69 9.10 24.45
CA ALA A 193 18.46 9.99 25.31
C ALA A 193 19.90 9.47 25.41
N SER A 194 20.88 10.37 25.44
CA SER A 194 22.24 10.01 25.81
C SER A 194 22.20 9.54 27.27
N LEU A 195 22.52 8.27 27.48
CA LEU A 195 22.65 7.69 28.81
C LEU A 195 24.15 7.63 29.12
N ASP A 196 24.53 8.00 30.35
CA ASP A 196 25.87 7.80 30.91
C ASP A 196 25.80 6.72 32.00
N PRO A 197 25.68 5.43 31.63
CA PRO A 197 25.50 4.37 32.61
C PRO A 197 26.81 4.12 33.38
N LYS A 198 26.74 4.17 34.71
CA LYS A 198 27.89 3.87 35.59
C LYS A 198 28.31 2.40 35.58
N HIS A 199 27.40 1.50 35.21
CA HIS A 199 27.64 0.07 35.11
C HIS A 199 26.94 -0.48 33.86
N ILE A 200 27.65 -1.31 33.10
CA ILE A 200 27.13 -1.99 31.90
C ILE A 200 27.28 -3.48 32.13
N GLY A 201 26.15 -4.21 32.11
CA GLY A 201 26.15 -5.67 32.04
C GLY A 201 26.11 -6.11 30.58
N VAL A 202 26.91 -7.11 30.24
CA VAL A 202 26.88 -7.79 28.94
C VAL A 202 26.45 -9.22 29.21
N ASP A 203 25.39 -9.66 28.52
CA ASP A 203 24.88 -11.04 28.52
C ASP A 203 25.25 -11.70 27.19
#